data_AF-A0A078ALV2-F1
#
_entry.id   AF-A0A078ALV2-F1
#
_cell.length_a   1.000
_cell.length_b   1.000
_cell.length_c   1.000
_cell.angle_alpha   90.00
_cell.angle_beta   90.00
_cell.angle_gamma   90.00
#
_symmetry.space_group_name_H-M   'P 1'
#
loop_
_entity.id
_entity.type
_entity.pdbx_description
1 polymer ?
#
loop_
_entity_poly.entity_id
_entity_poly.type
_entity_poly.pdbx_seq_one_letter_code
_entity_poly.pdbx_strand_id
1 'polypeptide(L)' 'MPKTKKGILIETDKATKIYLLTFKDKENFIIKDLDDNSLFIEEAKLDWVKEKVLEFKNKYSYEKPQVGNQK' A
#
# COMPACT_ATOMS: atom_id res chain seq x y z
N MET A 1 3.68 30.72 10.48
CA MET A 1 2.36 30.28 9.96
C MET A 1 2.31 28.76 9.99
N PRO A 2 1.33 28.14 10.68
CA PRO A 2 1.12 26.70 10.58
C PRO A 2 0.71 26.34 9.14
N LYS A 3 1.30 25.26 8.61
CA LYS A 3 0.95 24.70 7.30
C LYS A 3 0.12 23.44 7.53
N THR A 4 -1.06 23.37 6.91
CA THR A 4 -1.97 22.23 6.99
C THR A 4 -2.19 21.65 5.60
N LYS A 5 -2.17 20.32 5.48
CA LYS A 5 -2.52 19.61 4.24
C LYS A 5 -3.54 18.51 4.57
N LYS A 6 -4.58 18.40 3.75
CA LYS A 6 -5.58 17.32 3.83
C LYS A 6 -5.07 16.11 3.06
N GLY A 7 -5.41 14.92 3.54
CA GLY A 7 -4.98 13.64 2.98
C GLY A 7 -5.56 12.49 3.79
N ILE A 8 -5.15 11.27 3.45
CA ILE A 8 -5.60 10.05 4.12
C ILE A 8 -4.44 9.45 4.89
N LEU A 9 -4.70 9.12 6.15
CA LEU A 9 -3.81 8.28 6.94
C LEU A 9 -4.13 6.82 6.62
N ILE A 10 -3.11 6.07 6.21
CA ILE A 10 -3.21 4.62 6.05
C ILE A 10 -2.28 3.93 7.05
N GLU A 11 -2.81 2.90 7.70
CA GLU A 11 -2.06 1.98 8.56
C GLU A 11 -1.92 0.65 7.84
N THR A 12 -0.72 0.08 7.85
CA THR A 12 -0.41 -1.14 7.12
C THR A 12 0.72 -1.91 7.79
N ASP A 13 0.91 -3.18 7.45
CA ASP A 13 2.07 -3.93 7.90
C ASP A 13 3.36 -3.40 7.27
N LYS A 14 4.50 -3.69 7.91
CA LYS A 14 5.81 -3.18 7.50
C LYS A 14 6.18 -3.59 6.07
N ALA A 15 5.82 -4.79 5.63
CA ALA A 15 6.17 -5.28 4.31
C ALA A 15 5.37 -4.54 3.22
N THR A 16 4.06 -4.36 3.44
CA THR A 16 3.21 -3.57 2.54
C THR A 16 3.67 -2.12 2.46
N LYS A 17 4.06 -1.50 3.59
CA LYS A 17 4.63 -0.14 3.58
C LYS A 17 5.89 -0.07 2.72
N ILE A 18 6.83 -0.99 2.93
CA ILE A 18 8.07 -1.07 2.15
C ILE A 18 7.76 -1.22 0.66
N TYR A 19 6.82 -2.09 0.31
CA TYR A 19 6.37 -2.26 -1.07
C TYR A 19 5.83 -0.96 -1.67
N LEU A 20 4.95 -0.23 -0.96
CA LEU A 20 4.41 1.05 -1.42
C LEU A 20 5.51 2.11 -1.60
N LEU A 21 6.50 2.15 -0.71
CA LEU A 21 7.63 3.08 -0.81
C LEU A 21 8.49 2.86 -2.07
N THR A 22 8.47 1.67 -2.68
CA THR A 22 9.18 1.42 -3.96
C THR A 22 8.61 2.25 -5.13
N PHE A 23 7.41 2.80 -4.98
CA PHE A 23 6.75 3.63 -5.99
C PHE A 23 6.88 5.13 -5.71
N LYS A 24 7.45 5.53 -4.57
CA LYS A 24 7.53 6.95 -4.14
C LYS A 24 8.17 7.87 -5.19
N ASP A 25 9.20 7.39 -5.88
CA ASP A 25 9.92 8.19 -6.88
C ASP A 25 9.22 8.22 -8.24
N LYS A 26 8.30 7.26 -8.49
CA LYS A 26 7.53 7.15 -9.74
C LYS A 26 6.19 7.85 -9.65
N GLU A 27 5.60 7.86 -8.47
CA GLU A 27 4.27 8.37 -8.19
C GLU A 27 4.31 9.29 -6.97
N ASN A 28 3.87 10.53 -7.14
CA ASN A 28 3.79 11.48 -6.04
C ASN A 28 2.48 11.28 -5.26
N PHE A 29 2.40 10.19 -4.47
CA PHE A 29 1.21 9.86 -3.68
C PHE A 29 1.41 10.03 -2.16
N ILE A 30 2.65 10.08 -1.69
CA ILE A 30 2.98 10.20 -0.26
C ILE A 30 3.12 11.68 0.09
N ILE A 31 2.25 12.16 0.97
CA ILE A 31 2.39 13.48 1.60
C ILE A 31 3.48 13.42 2.68
N LYS A 32 3.44 12.39 3.54
CA LYS A 32 4.40 12.22 4.62
C LYS A 32 4.54 10.75 5.02
N ASP A 33 5.78 10.32 5.23
CA ASP A 33 6.08 9.08 5.95
C ASP A 33 6.10 9.38 7.46
N LEU A 34 5.27 8.68 8.24
CA LEU A 34 5.04 9.00 9.65
C LEU A 34 5.84 8.11 10.60
N ASP A 35 5.73 6.80 10.43
CA ASP A 35 6.36 5.77 11.26
C ASP A 35 6.43 4.44 10.49
N ASP A 36 6.91 3.36 11.10
CA ASP A 36 7.13 2.06 10.47
C ASP A 36 5.89 1.42 9.80
N ASN A 37 4.68 1.84 10.17
CA ASN A 37 3.41 1.23 9.75
C ASN A 37 2.43 2.23 9.14
N SER A 38 2.75 3.52 9.16
CA SER A 38 1.82 4.57 8.79
C SER A 38 2.35 5.44 7.65
N LEU A 39 1.50 5.69 6.66
CA LEU A 39 1.74 6.65 5.58
C LEU A 39 0.59 7.65 5.52
N PHE A 40 0.93 8.92 5.31
CA PHE A 40 -0.03 9.95 4.98
C PHE A 40 0.02 10.22 3.48
N ILE A 41 -1.08 9.97 2.79
CA ILE A 41 -1.16 9.95 1.32
C ILE A 41 -2.16 10.96 0.76
N GLU A 42 -2.04 11.26 -0.53
CA GLU A 42 -3.01 12.07 -1.26
C GLU A 42 -4.32 11.31 -1.48
N GLU A 43 -5.45 11.96 -1.18
CA GLU A 43 -6.80 11.36 -1.28
C GLU A 43 -7.10 10.82 -2.68
N ALA A 44 -6.68 11.55 -3.73
CA ALA A 44 -6.85 11.16 -5.12
C ALA A 44 -6.12 9.86 -5.51
N LYS A 45 -5.19 9.38 -4.69
CA LYS A 45 -4.40 8.17 -4.94
C LYS A 45 -4.87 6.97 -4.12
N LEU A 46 -5.96 7.09 -3.35
CA LEU A 46 -6.45 6.01 -2.50
C LEU A 46 -6.72 4.72 -3.27
N ASP A 47 -7.46 4.79 -4.38
CA ASP A 47 -7.85 3.60 -5.13
C ASP A 47 -6.63 2.95 -5.81
N TRP A 48 -5.70 3.76 -6.32
CA TRP A 48 -4.41 3.27 -6.81
C TRP A 48 -3.61 2.55 -5.72
N VAL A 49 -3.56 3.08 -4.49
CA VAL A 49 -2.88 2.42 -3.36
C VAL A 49 -3.55 1.08 -3.05
N LYS A 50 -4.89 1.02 -3.03
CA LYS A 50 -5.62 -0.25 -2.81
C LYS A 50 -5.29 -1.29 -3.88
N GLU A 51 -5.24 -0.89 -5.16
CA GLU A 51 -4.84 -1.77 -6.25
C GLU A 51 -3.42 -2.32 -6.06
N LYS A 52 -2.47 -1.48 -5.66
CA LYS A 52 -1.09 -1.90 -5.41
C LYS A 52 -0.97 -2.86 -4.23
N VAL A 53 -1.71 -2.61 -3.16
CA VAL A 53 -1.76 -3.53 -2.00
C VAL A 53 -2.36 -4.88 -2.41
N LEU A 54 -3.40 -4.88 -3.24
CA LEU A 54 -4.00 -6.11 -3.76
C LEU A 54 -3.04 -6.87 -4.68
N GLU A 55 -2.33 -6.16 -5.56
CA GLU A 55 -1.28 -6.72 -6.43
C GLU A 55 -0.16 -7.37 -5.60
N PHE A 56 0.31 -6.68 -4.55
CA PHE A 56 1.31 -7.20 -3.63
C PHE A 56 0.82 -8.51 -2.98
N LYS A 57 -0.40 -8.51 -2.46
CA LYS A 57 -1.00 -9.70 -1.87
C LYS A 57 -1.06 -10.85 -2.87
N ASN A 58 -1.60 -10.64 -4.06
CA ASN A 58 -1.78 -11.72 -5.04
C ASN A 58 -0.45 -12.27 -5.58
N LYS A 59 0.57 -11.40 -5.72
CA LYS A 59 1.87 -11.79 -6.27
C LYS A 59 2.73 -12.54 -5.26
N TYR A 60 2.65 -12.18 -3.98
CA TYR A 60 3.57 -12.68 -2.96
C TYR A 60 2.90 -13.54 -1.88
N SER A 61 1.56 -13.67 -1.90
CA SER A 61 0.89 -14.68 -1.08
C SER A 61 1.06 -16.05 -1.72
N TYR A 62 1.68 -16.98 -1.00
CA TYR A 62 1.63 -18.38 -1.35
C TYR A 62 0.23 -18.92 -1.03
N GLU A 63 -0.55 -19.22 -2.06
CA GLU A 63 -1.77 -20.00 -1.90
C GLU A 63 -1.43 -21.48 -2.10
N LYS A 64 -1.81 -22.34 -1.14
CA LYS A 64 -1.64 -23.78 -1.31
C LYS A 64 -2.38 -24.20 -2.60
N PRO A 65 -1.73 -24.91 -3.54
CA PRO A 65 -2.42 -25.40 -4.71
C PRO A 65 -3.60 -26.26 -4.26
N GLN A 66 -4.80 -25.92 -4.73
CA GLN A 66 -5.98 -26.75 -4.50
C GLN A 66 -5.71 -28.08 -5.20
N VAL A 67 -5.37 -29.11 -4.42
CA VAL A 67 -5.25 -30.47 -4.92
C VAL A 67 -6.65 -30.83 -5.43
N GLY A 68 -6.85 -30.73 -6.74
CA GLY A 68 -8.09 -31.12 -7.37
C GLY A 68 -8.34 -32.59 -7.05
N ASN A 69 -9.37 -32.86 -6.25
CA ASN A 69 -9.95 -34.19 -6.17
C ASN A 69 -10.56 -34.49 -7.54
N GLN A 70 -9.75 -35.01 -8.46
CA GLN A 70 -10.23 -35.77 -9.59
C GLN A 70 -10.81 -37.07 -9.01
N LYS A 71 -12.12 -37.08 -8.82
CA LYS A 71 -12.93 -38.29 -8.72
C LYS A 71 -13.45 -38.64 -10.10
#